data_AF-A0A1H9DZA5-F1
#
_entry.id   AF-A0A1H9DZA5-F1
#
_cell.length_a   1.000
_cell.length_b   1.000
_cell.length_c   1.000
_cell.angle_alpha   90.00
_cell.angle_beta   90.00
_cell.angle_gamma   90.00
#
_symmetry.space_group_name_H-M   'P 1'
#
loop_
_entity.id
_entity.type
_entity.pdbx_description
1 polymer ?
#
loop_
_entity_poly.entity_id
_entity_poly.type
_entity_poly.pdbx_seq_one_letter_code
_entity_poly.pdbx_strand_id
1 'polypeptide(L)'
;MEKTSSNELAETEKTLTKVLKPFVDDLIKLKYVKEKDNYSLMIIKKINNKETTIDFSNESNGIKELVSLLPYVIRAMNGENVILDEYANHIHDVISILFLETIFPYIHGQIILSTHNSILLNQLSDQFIESFYFVKVMDSLRSIDCITDIEPRIRKEYNYQKKYISDDIYLKYRNNARHGTKESSLVNTQKELMKLISTNTQK
;
A
#
# COMPACT_ATOMS: atom_id res chain seq x y z
N MET A 1 -2.60 -42.20 -9.09
CA MET A 1 -2.01 -40.92 -8.62
C MET A 1 -2.75 -39.67 -9.11
N GLU A 2 -3.86 -39.75 -9.87
CA GLU A 2 -4.56 -38.55 -10.39
C GLU A 2 -5.67 -37.96 -9.50
N LYS A 3 -6.13 -38.66 -8.46
CA LYS A 3 -7.23 -38.17 -7.59
C LYS A 3 -6.80 -37.08 -6.61
N THR A 4 -5.52 -37.04 -6.23
CA THR A 4 -5.00 -36.11 -5.22
C THR A 4 -4.92 -34.67 -5.76
N SER A 5 -4.44 -34.51 -7.00
CA SER A 5 -4.26 -33.20 -7.66
C SER A 5 -5.58 -32.49 -7.99
N SER A 6 -6.63 -33.22 -8.35
CA SER A 6 -7.95 -32.60 -8.62
C SER A 6 -8.63 -32.06 -7.36
N ASN A 7 -8.38 -32.69 -6.20
CA ASN A 7 -9.00 -32.28 -4.94
C ASN A 7 -8.29 -31.06 -4.33
N GLU A 8 -6.96 -31.03 -4.42
CA GLU A 8 -6.14 -29.87 -4.02
C GLU A 8 -6.46 -28.62 -4.85
N LEU A 9 -6.66 -28.79 -6.16
CA LEU A 9 -7.07 -27.69 -7.05
C LEU A 9 -8.43 -27.12 -6.65
N ALA A 10 -9.42 -27.99 -6.40
CA ALA A 10 -10.76 -27.56 -5.98
C ALA A 10 -10.75 -26.83 -4.62
N GLU A 11 -9.94 -27.29 -3.66
CA GLU A 11 -9.81 -26.59 -2.38
C GLU A 11 -9.08 -25.25 -2.53
N THR A 12 -8.10 -25.18 -3.44
CA THR A 12 -7.42 -23.91 -3.79
C THR A 12 -8.41 -22.92 -4.42
N GLU A 13 -9.24 -23.35 -5.38
CA GLU A 13 -10.29 -22.53 -5.99
C GLU A 13 -11.26 -21.96 -4.94
N LYS A 14 -11.70 -22.82 -4.03
CA LYS A 14 -12.61 -22.45 -2.94
C LYS A 14 -11.96 -21.48 -1.95
N THR A 15 -10.71 -21.72 -1.61
CA THR A 15 -9.94 -20.85 -0.71
C THR A 15 -9.73 -19.48 -1.33
N LEU A 16 -9.22 -19.42 -2.57
CA LEU A 16 -9.07 -18.16 -3.31
C LEU A 16 -10.39 -17.42 -3.44
N THR A 17 -11.49 -18.14 -3.72
CA THR A 17 -12.83 -17.53 -3.79
C THR A 17 -13.22 -16.87 -2.48
N LYS A 18 -13.06 -17.58 -1.36
CA LYS A 18 -13.38 -17.04 -0.03
C LYS A 18 -12.52 -15.83 0.32
N VAL A 19 -11.22 -15.90 0.01
CA VAL A 19 -10.26 -14.82 0.29
C VAL A 19 -10.57 -13.58 -0.55
N LEU A 20 -10.92 -13.73 -1.84
CA LEU A 20 -11.17 -12.59 -2.73
C LEU A 20 -12.57 -12.00 -2.61
N LYS A 21 -13.55 -12.76 -2.11
CA LYS A 21 -14.95 -12.32 -2.05
C LYS A 21 -15.18 -10.99 -1.31
N PRO A 22 -14.49 -10.67 -0.19
CA PRO A 22 -14.61 -9.38 0.47
C PRO A 22 -14.07 -8.20 -0.35
N PHE A 23 -13.22 -8.45 -1.34
CA PHE A 23 -12.55 -7.42 -2.14
C PHE A 23 -13.14 -7.25 -3.54
N VAL A 24 -13.93 -8.22 -3.99
CA VAL A 24 -14.56 -8.26 -5.33
C VAL A 24 -16.03 -8.60 -5.17
N ASP A 25 -16.87 -7.56 -5.04
CA ASP A 25 -18.30 -7.71 -4.70
C ASP A 25 -19.07 -8.62 -5.67
N ASP A 26 -18.79 -8.48 -6.96
CA ASP A 26 -19.45 -9.23 -8.03
C ASP A 26 -18.84 -10.62 -8.28
N LEU A 27 -17.82 -11.03 -7.51
CA LEU A 27 -17.23 -12.37 -7.60
C LEU A 27 -18.25 -13.44 -7.21
N ILE A 28 -18.47 -14.42 -8.08
CA ILE A 28 -19.24 -15.63 -7.78
C ILE A 28 -18.28 -16.73 -7.32
N LYS A 29 -17.27 -17.03 -8.14
CA LYS A 29 -16.24 -18.03 -7.84
C LYS A 29 -15.03 -17.89 -8.76
N LEU A 30 -13.91 -18.45 -8.33
CA LEU A 30 -12.75 -18.70 -9.19
C LEU A 30 -12.70 -20.18 -9.57
N LYS A 31 -12.16 -20.47 -10.75
CA LYS A 31 -12.00 -21.83 -11.27
C LYS A 31 -10.77 -21.92 -12.15
N TYR A 32 -9.93 -22.93 -11.96
CA TYR A 32 -8.88 -23.25 -12.91
C TYR A 32 -9.43 -24.06 -14.08
N VAL A 33 -9.05 -23.67 -15.28
CA VAL A 33 -9.35 -24.41 -16.51
C VAL A 33 -8.03 -24.91 -17.08
N LYS A 34 -7.96 -26.22 -17.33
CA LYS A 34 -6.81 -26.85 -17.97
C LYS A 34 -6.96 -26.75 -19.48
N GLU A 35 -6.00 -26.08 -20.13
CA GLU A 35 -5.88 -26.02 -21.58
C GLU A 35 -4.57 -26.69 -21.99
N LYS A 36 -4.68 -27.89 -22.59
CA LYS A 36 -3.53 -28.77 -22.91
C LYS A 36 -2.69 -29.04 -21.66
N ASP A 37 -1.52 -28.41 -21.54
CA ASP A 37 -0.57 -28.56 -20.43
C ASP A 37 -0.53 -27.36 -19.47
N ASN A 38 -1.33 -26.31 -19.73
CA ASN A 38 -1.38 -25.10 -18.92
C ASN A 38 -2.68 -25.01 -18.11
N TYR A 39 -2.62 -24.35 -16.97
CA TYR A 39 -3.79 -23.99 -16.17
C TYR A 39 -3.99 -22.48 -16.20
N SER A 40 -5.20 -22.06 -16.56
CA SER A 40 -5.62 -20.66 -16.53
C SER A 40 -6.64 -20.46 -15.42
N LEU A 41 -6.43 -19.45 -14.58
CA LEU A 41 -7.39 -19.07 -13.56
C LEU A 41 -8.51 -18.25 -14.21
N MET A 42 -9.74 -18.74 -14.12
CA MET A 42 -10.94 -18.05 -14.57
C MET A 42 -11.65 -17.44 -13.38
N ILE A 43 -12.11 -16.21 -13.54
CA ILE A 43 -12.96 -15.51 -12.57
C ILE A 43 -14.39 -15.47 -13.12
N ILE A 44 -15.34 -15.91 -12.31
CA ILE A 44 -16.76 -15.93 -12.66
C ILE A 44 -17.44 -14.83 -11.85
N LYS A 45 -18.04 -13.87 -12.54
CA LYS A 45 -18.59 -12.63 -11.96
C LYS A 45 -20.06 -12.46 -12.32
N LYS A 46 -20.82 -11.75 -11.49
CA LYS A 46 -22.21 -11.39 -11.74
C LYS A 46 -22.28 -10.03 -12.41
N ILE A 47 -22.38 -10.01 -13.74
CA ILE A 47 -22.47 -8.78 -14.53
C ILE A 47 -23.86 -8.71 -15.16
N ASN A 48 -24.61 -7.63 -14.91
CA ASN A 48 -25.98 -7.45 -15.40
C ASN A 48 -26.90 -8.66 -15.11
N ASN A 49 -26.84 -9.18 -13.88
CA ASN A 49 -27.55 -10.40 -13.44
C ASN A 49 -27.22 -11.68 -14.22
N LYS A 50 -26.13 -11.71 -14.98
CA LYS A 50 -25.64 -12.90 -15.69
C LYS A 50 -24.30 -13.33 -15.13
N GLU A 51 -24.05 -14.64 -15.13
CA GLU A 51 -22.73 -15.17 -14.85
C GLU A 51 -21.85 -14.98 -16.08
N THR A 52 -20.80 -14.18 -15.92
CA THR A 52 -19.80 -13.93 -16.97
C THR A 52 -18.49 -14.54 -16.50
N THR A 53 -17.91 -15.40 -17.34
CA THR A 53 -16.59 -15.99 -17.11
C THR A 53 -15.55 -15.17 -17.86
N ILE A 54 -14.51 -14.74 -17.16
CA ILE A 54 -13.42 -13.93 -17.70
C ILE A 54 -12.11 -14.61 -17.29
N ASP A 55 -11.10 -14.57 -18.16
CA ASP A 55 -9.74 -14.94 -17.76
C ASP A 55 -9.24 -13.94 -16.71
N PHE A 56 -8.71 -14.45 -15.59
CA PHE A 56 -8.16 -13.62 -14.51
C PHE A 56 -7.03 -12.71 -15.00
N SER A 57 -6.33 -13.06 -16.08
CA SER A 57 -5.36 -12.19 -16.74
C SER A 57 -5.96 -10.87 -17.26
N ASN A 58 -7.29 -10.77 -17.38
CA ASN A 58 -8.00 -9.53 -17.75
C ASN A 58 -8.55 -8.75 -16.55
N GLU A 59 -8.33 -9.19 -15.31
CA GLU A 59 -8.72 -8.43 -14.12
C GLU A 59 -7.92 -7.14 -13.95
N SER A 60 -8.43 -6.26 -13.09
CA SER A 60 -7.70 -5.04 -12.72
C SER A 60 -6.35 -5.36 -12.06
N ASN A 61 -5.38 -4.47 -12.23
CA ASN A 61 -4.06 -4.65 -11.63
C ASN A 61 -4.12 -4.76 -10.11
N GLY A 62 -5.03 -4.05 -9.44
CA GLY A 62 -5.20 -4.13 -7.99
C GLY A 62 -5.64 -5.53 -7.51
N ILE A 63 -6.55 -6.20 -8.22
CA ILE A 63 -6.96 -7.57 -7.86
C ILE A 63 -5.85 -8.58 -8.17
N LYS A 64 -5.11 -8.37 -9.27
CA LYS A 64 -3.94 -9.21 -9.58
C LYS A 64 -2.84 -9.08 -8.51
N GLU A 65 -2.56 -7.86 -8.07
CA GLU A 65 -1.61 -7.59 -6.99
C GLU A 65 -2.09 -8.21 -5.65
N LEU A 66 -3.38 -8.10 -5.35
CA LEU A 66 -3.96 -8.74 -4.16
C LEU A 66 -3.72 -10.26 -4.15
N VAL A 67 -3.93 -10.94 -5.27
CA VAL A 67 -3.68 -12.38 -5.40
C VAL A 67 -2.19 -12.70 -5.31
N SER A 68 -1.32 -11.87 -5.90
CA SER A 68 0.13 -12.09 -5.84
C SER A 68 0.70 -11.93 -4.42
N LEU A 69 0.00 -11.22 -3.53
CA LEU A 69 0.37 -11.08 -2.12
C LEU A 69 0.06 -12.32 -1.27
N LEU A 70 -0.93 -13.14 -1.66
CA LEU A 70 -1.41 -14.25 -0.83
C LEU A 70 -0.34 -15.26 -0.42
N PRO A 71 0.60 -15.70 -1.29
CA PRO A 71 1.66 -16.61 -0.88
C PRO A 71 2.52 -16.04 0.24
N TYR A 72 2.80 -14.73 0.21
CA TYR A 72 3.59 -14.06 1.25
C TYR A 72 2.80 -13.94 2.55
N VAL A 73 1.50 -13.65 2.47
CA VAL A 73 0.63 -13.65 3.66
C VAL A 73 0.62 -15.03 4.31
N ILE A 74 0.49 -16.11 3.53
CA ILE A 74 0.51 -17.49 4.06
C ILE A 74 1.83 -17.79 4.79
N ARG A 75 2.97 -17.34 4.25
CA ARG A 75 4.27 -17.47 4.93
C ARG A 75 4.30 -16.72 6.25
N ALA A 76 3.79 -15.49 6.28
CA ALA A 76 3.68 -14.70 7.51
C ALA A 76 2.72 -15.32 8.54
N MET A 77 1.61 -15.92 8.09
CA MET A 77 0.70 -16.71 8.95
C MET A 77 1.41 -17.94 9.51
N ASN A 78 2.34 -18.55 8.78
CA ASN A 78 3.13 -19.70 9.24
C ASN A 78 4.32 -19.31 10.15
N GLY A 79 4.44 -18.04 10.56
CA GLY A 79 5.49 -17.59 11.48
C GLY A 79 6.74 -17.03 10.80
N GLU A 80 6.78 -16.94 9.47
CA GLU A 80 7.93 -16.39 8.76
C GLU A 80 7.94 -14.85 8.76
N ASN A 81 9.13 -14.28 8.59
CA ASN A 81 9.28 -12.84 8.36
C ASN A 81 9.18 -12.54 6.86
N VAL A 82 8.33 -11.59 6.51
CA VAL A 82 8.00 -11.23 5.13
C VAL A 82 8.25 -9.74 4.93
N ILE A 83 8.96 -9.42 3.85
CA ILE A 83 9.22 -8.04 3.44
C ILE A 83 8.47 -7.78 2.13
N LEU A 84 7.59 -6.79 2.14
CA LEU A 84 6.82 -6.34 0.99
C LEU A 84 7.30 -4.96 0.57
N ASP A 85 7.98 -4.87 -0.56
CA ASP A 85 8.41 -3.59 -1.11
C ASP A 85 7.30 -2.98 -1.98
N GLU A 86 7.12 -1.67 -1.89
CA GLU A 86 6.13 -0.89 -2.65
C GLU A 86 4.69 -1.41 -2.53
N TYR A 87 4.28 -1.77 -1.31
CA TYR A 87 2.95 -2.25 -1.02
C TYR A 87 1.86 -1.23 -1.41
N ALA A 88 0.83 -1.74 -2.08
CA ALA A 88 -0.39 -1.03 -2.47
C ALA A 88 -0.21 0.06 -3.53
N ASN A 89 0.81 -0.06 -4.39
CA ASN A 89 0.99 0.88 -5.50
C ASN A 89 -0.08 0.76 -6.60
N HIS A 90 -0.66 -0.43 -6.83
CA HIS A 90 -1.75 -0.61 -7.80
C HIS A 90 -3.08 -1.05 -7.16
N ILE A 91 -3.13 -1.15 -5.83
CA ILE A 91 -4.34 -1.50 -5.07
C ILE A 91 -5.02 -0.21 -4.61
N HIS A 92 -6.33 -0.14 -4.78
CA HIS A 92 -7.11 0.98 -4.26
C HIS A 92 -6.97 1.09 -2.74
N ASP A 93 -6.79 2.30 -2.21
CA ASP A 93 -6.47 2.55 -0.80
C ASP A 93 -7.37 1.79 0.17
N VAL A 94 -8.70 1.86 -0.05
CA VAL A 94 -9.70 1.16 0.78
C VAL A 94 -9.49 -0.36 0.80
N ILE A 95 -9.16 -0.96 -0.35
CA ILE A 95 -8.91 -2.40 -0.46
C ILE A 95 -7.60 -2.76 0.26
N SER A 96 -6.57 -1.92 0.15
CA SER A 96 -5.29 -2.16 0.81
C SER A 96 -5.41 -2.17 2.34
N ILE A 97 -6.14 -1.22 2.91
CA ILE A 97 -6.41 -1.16 4.35
C ILE A 97 -7.22 -2.38 4.78
N LEU A 98 -8.33 -2.65 4.08
CA LEU A 98 -9.19 -3.80 4.38
C LEU A 98 -8.39 -5.11 4.32
N PHE A 99 -7.47 -5.25 3.36
CA PHE A 99 -6.64 -6.43 3.24
C PHE A 99 -5.75 -6.63 4.46
N LEU A 100 -5.01 -5.59 4.85
CA LEU A 100 -4.14 -5.63 6.03
C LEU A 100 -4.94 -5.94 7.31
N GLU A 101 -6.05 -5.23 7.54
CA GLU A 101 -6.93 -5.47 8.69
C GLU A 101 -7.49 -6.90 8.72
N THR A 102 -7.81 -7.46 7.55
CA THR A 102 -8.31 -8.83 7.43
C THR A 102 -7.26 -9.87 7.82
N ILE A 103 -5.99 -9.64 7.46
CA ILE A 103 -4.94 -10.65 7.67
C ILE A 103 -4.26 -10.55 9.03
N PHE A 104 -4.17 -9.35 9.63
CA PHE A 104 -3.41 -9.12 10.86
C PHE A 104 -3.75 -10.08 12.03
N PRO A 105 -5.03 -10.40 12.31
CA PRO A 105 -5.36 -11.32 13.41
C PRO A 105 -4.78 -12.74 13.26
N TYR A 106 -4.36 -13.11 12.04
CA TYR A 106 -3.87 -14.44 11.71
C TYR A 106 -2.36 -14.49 11.47
N ILE A 107 -1.65 -13.35 11.54
CA ILE A 107 -0.20 -13.32 11.35
C ILE A 107 0.48 -13.81 12.63
N HIS A 108 1.29 -14.86 12.50
CA HIS A 108 2.13 -15.38 13.59
C HIS A 108 3.61 -14.95 13.45
N GLY A 109 4.01 -14.48 12.27
CA GLY A 109 5.35 -13.95 11.98
C GLY A 109 5.38 -12.41 11.99
N GLN A 110 6.27 -11.83 11.17
CA GLN A 110 6.38 -10.38 11.01
C GLN A 110 6.21 -9.98 9.55
N ILE A 111 5.43 -8.92 9.29
CA ILE A 111 5.36 -8.27 7.98
C ILE A 111 6.03 -6.89 8.11
N ILE A 112 7.03 -6.65 7.27
CA ILE A 112 7.65 -5.33 7.08
C ILE A 112 7.25 -4.86 5.69
N LEU A 113 6.60 -3.71 5.59
CA LEU A 113 6.19 -3.17 4.29
C LEU A 113 6.76 -1.77 4.06
N SER A 114 7.13 -1.48 2.82
CA SER A 114 7.37 -0.11 2.36
C SER A 114 6.18 0.34 1.51
N THR A 115 5.82 1.63 1.56
CA THR A 115 4.68 2.16 0.81
C THR A 115 4.78 3.67 0.65
N HIS A 116 4.19 4.18 -0.43
CA HIS A 116 3.93 5.60 -0.61
C HIS A 116 2.53 6.01 -0.13
N ASN A 117 1.70 5.05 0.27
CA ASN A 117 0.32 5.29 0.67
C ASN A 117 0.23 5.90 2.08
N SER A 118 0.23 7.23 2.13
CA SER A 118 0.12 7.98 3.38
C SER A 118 -1.19 7.74 4.16
N ILE A 119 -2.24 7.16 3.55
CA ILE A 119 -3.50 6.89 4.26
C ILE A 119 -3.28 5.83 5.35
N LEU A 120 -2.36 4.88 5.12
CA LEU A 120 -2.01 3.85 6.10
C LEU A 120 -1.50 4.45 7.42
N LEU A 121 -0.81 5.60 7.35
CA LEU A 121 -0.37 6.33 8.56
C LEU A 121 -1.53 6.67 9.48
N ASN A 122 -2.68 7.08 8.93
CA ASN A 122 -3.83 7.41 9.75
C ASN A 122 -4.58 6.14 10.18
N GLN A 123 -4.89 5.27 9.22
CA GLN A 123 -5.79 4.14 9.45
C GLN A 123 -5.20 3.08 10.39
N LEU A 124 -3.88 2.90 10.36
CA LEU A 124 -3.22 1.88 11.18
C LEU A 124 -2.53 2.46 12.42
N SER A 125 -2.55 3.79 12.62
CA SER A 125 -1.88 4.44 13.76
C SER A 125 -2.35 3.90 15.11
N ASP A 126 -3.66 3.72 15.30
CA ASP A 126 -4.21 3.28 16.59
C ASP A 126 -3.63 1.95 17.10
N GLN A 127 -3.22 1.09 16.18
CA GLN A 127 -2.68 -0.24 16.47
C GLN A 127 -1.16 -0.30 16.33
N PHE A 128 -0.59 0.43 15.36
CA PHE A 128 0.78 0.21 14.90
C PHE A 128 1.62 1.48 14.85
N ILE A 129 1.23 2.58 15.48
CA ILE A 129 1.94 3.87 15.37
C ILE A 129 3.46 3.74 15.64
N GLU A 130 3.86 2.99 16.66
CA GLU A 130 5.28 2.79 17.01
C GLU A 130 6.06 1.93 16.00
N SER A 131 5.37 1.36 15.01
CA SER A 131 5.95 0.58 13.91
C SER A 131 6.08 1.39 12.62
N PHE A 132 5.80 2.70 12.64
CA PHE A 132 5.98 3.56 11.48
C PHE A 132 7.37 4.19 11.45
N TYR A 133 8.04 4.00 10.31
CA TYR A 133 9.36 4.52 10.03
C TYR A 133 9.35 5.35 8.76
N PHE A 134 10.06 6.47 8.79
CA PHE A 134 10.23 7.34 7.64
C PHE A 134 11.64 7.24 7.09
N VAL A 135 11.76 6.85 5.83
CA VAL A 135 13.03 6.90 5.11
C VAL A 135 13.26 8.33 4.64
N LYS A 136 14.41 8.89 4.99
CA LYS A 136 14.88 10.24 4.61
C LYS A 136 16.12 10.12 3.74
N VAL A 137 16.22 10.96 2.70
CA VAL A 137 17.42 11.12 1.89
C VAL A 137 17.84 12.58 1.90
N MET A 138 18.96 12.89 2.55
CA MET A 138 19.55 14.23 2.59
C MET A 138 21.00 14.15 2.10
N ASP A 139 21.38 14.94 1.10
CA ASP A 139 22.74 15.03 0.57
C ASP A 139 23.38 13.65 0.27
N SER A 140 22.60 12.74 -0.30
CA SER A 140 22.97 11.33 -0.58
C SER A 140 23.15 10.42 0.64
N LEU A 141 22.95 10.92 1.86
CA LEU A 141 22.86 10.11 3.06
C LEU A 141 21.42 9.67 3.29
N ARG A 142 21.23 8.37 3.55
CA ARG A 142 19.93 7.80 3.90
C ARG A 142 19.85 7.63 5.42
N SER A 143 18.75 8.07 6.02
CA SER A 143 18.43 7.77 7.41
C SER A 143 17.02 7.22 7.50
N ILE A 144 16.74 6.52 8.60
CA ILE A 144 15.43 5.97 8.92
C ILE A 144 15.13 6.44 10.33
N ASP A 145 14.04 7.18 10.48
CA ASP A 145 13.62 7.71 11.78
C ASP A 145 12.25 7.11 12.13
N CYS A 146 12.09 6.62 13.36
CA CYS A 146 10.79 6.14 13.83
C CYS A 146 9.89 7.34 14.12
N ILE A 147 8.57 7.19 13.95
CA ILE A 147 7.64 8.28 14.25
C ILE A 147 7.72 8.73 15.72
N THR A 148 8.08 7.83 16.63
CA THR A 148 8.27 8.14 18.06
C THR A 148 9.48 9.04 18.32
N ASP A 149 10.46 9.08 17.40
CA ASP A 149 11.60 10.00 17.45
C ASP A 149 11.27 11.37 16.83
N ILE A 150 10.26 11.42 15.96
CA ILE A 150 9.83 12.62 15.24
C ILE A 150 8.78 13.39 16.03
N GLU A 151 7.75 12.68 16.49
CA GLU A 151 6.64 13.26 17.25
C GLU A 151 7.02 13.38 18.72
N PRO A 152 6.96 14.59 19.31
CA PRO A 152 7.28 14.77 20.73
C PRO A 152 6.26 14.05 21.64
N ARG A 153 5.07 13.75 21.13
CA ARG A 153 4.04 12.99 21.83
C ARG A 153 3.11 12.29 20.85
N ILE A 154 2.95 10.99 21.04
CA ILE A 154 1.97 10.16 20.34
C ILE A 154 0.61 10.26 21.03
N ARG A 155 -0.44 10.50 20.23
CA ARG A 155 -1.85 10.47 20.65
C ARG A 155 -2.71 9.73 19.63
N LYS A 156 -3.69 8.96 20.10
CA LYS A 156 -4.58 8.17 19.22
C LYS A 156 -5.51 9.05 18.38
N GLU A 157 -5.89 10.21 18.91
CA GLU A 157 -6.84 11.12 18.24
C GLU A 157 -6.19 11.92 17.10
N TYR A 158 -4.88 11.78 16.89
CA TYR A 158 -4.18 12.52 15.86
C TYR A 158 -4.39 11.92 14.49
N ASN A 159 -4.71 12.79 13.54
CA ASN A 159 -4.66 12.44 12.13
C ASN A 159 -3.22 12.54 11.63
N TYR A 160 -2.47 11.43 11.74
CA TYR A 160 -1.05 11.38 11.38
C TYR A 160 -0.81 11.59 9.89
N GLN A 161 -1.75 11.20 9.02
CA GLN A 161 -1.66 11.52 7.60
C GLN A 161 -1.70 13.04 7.37
N LYS A 162 -2.65 13.74 7.99
CA LYS A 162 -2.77 15.20 7.89
C LYS A 162 -1.51 15.87 8.42
N LYS A 163 -1.03 15.46 9.60
CA LYS A 163 0.22 16.00 10.19
C LYS A 163 1.41 15.76 9.27
N TYR A 164 1.56 14.55 8.73
CA TYR A 164 2.59 14.24 7.74
C TYR A 164 2.55 15.20 6.55
N ILE A 165 1.35 15.49 6.03
CA ILE A 165 1.13 16.37 4.87
C ILE A 165 1.29 17.85 5.19
N SER A 166 0.90 18.32 6.38
CA SER A 166 0.81 19.76 6.68
C SER A 166 1.87 20.27 7.65
N ASP A 167 2.29 19.48 8.64
CA ASP A 167 3.16 19.98 9.71
C ASP A 167 4.61 20.12 9.24
N ASP A 168 5.25 21.19 9.68
CA ASP A 168 6.63 21.53 9.32
C ASP A 168 7.66 20.50 9.80
N ILE A 169 7.36 19.79 10.90
CA ILE A 169 8.21 18.72 11.44
C ILE A 169 8.46 17.60 10.42
N TYR A 170 7.51 17.41 9.48
CA TYR A 170 7.60 16.40 8.43
C TYR A 170 8.19 16.89 7.10
N LEU A 171 8.51 18.19 6.96
CA LEU A 171 8.99 18.75 5.69
C LEU A 171 10.21 18.00 5.13
N LYS A 172 11.15 17.63 6.01
CA LYS A 172 12.37 16.89 5.62
C LYS A 172 12.13 15.44 5.18
N TYR A 173 10.98 14.85 5.50
CA TYR A 173 10.60 13.49 5.08
C TYR A 173 9.74 13.49 3.81
N ARG A 174 8.99 14.58 3.57
CA ARG A 174 8.23 14.78 2.33
C ARG A 174 9.11 15.19 1.15
N ASN A 175 10.12 16.04 1.41
CA ASN A 175 10.91 16.69 0.37
C ASN A 175 12.05 15.84 -0.22
N ASN A 176 12.03 14.52 0.03
CA ASN A 176 12.94 13.54 -0.58
C ASN A 176 12.91 13.52 -2.13
N ALA A 177 12.02 14.28 -2.78
CA ALA A 177 11.91 14.40 -4.24
C ALA A 177 12.29 15.78 -4.83
N ARG A 178 12.75 16.77 -4.05
CA ARG A 178 12.98 18.14 -4.54
C ARG A 178 14.33 18.78 -4.20
N HIS A 179 15.34 18.01 -3.81
CA HIS A 179 16.74 18.49 -3.84
C HIS A 179 17.39 18.18 -5.19
N GLY A 180 16.76 18.77 -6.21
CA GLY A 180 17.33 19.08 -7.51
C GLY A 180 17.03 20.55 -7.84
N THR A 181 17.75 21.49 -7.22
CA THR A 181 18.15 22.79 -7.82
C THR A 181 17.16 23.95 -8.09
N LYS A 182 15.92 24.06 -7.56
CA LYS A 182 15.07 25.24 -7.90
C LYS A 182 14.31 26.00 -6.80
N GLU A 183 14.02 25.43 -5.63
CA GLU A 183 13.18 26.16 -4.64
C GLU A 183 13.95 27.19 -3.80
N SER A 184 15.25 27.00 -3.55
CA SER A 184 16.05 28.02 -2.84
C SER A 184 16.28 29.28 -3.70
N SER A 185 16.31 29.15 -5.03
CA SER A 185 16.42 30.31 -5.91
C SER A 185 15.10 31.09 -5.94
N LEU A 186 13.94 30.43 -6.10
CA LEU A 186 12.64 31.11 -6.20
C LEU A 186 12.27 31.89 -4.92
N VAL A 187 12.53 31.33 -3.73
CA VAL A 187 12.26 32.03 -2.46
C VAL A 187 13.22 33.21 -2.26
N ASN A 188 14.48 33.08 -2.70
CA ASN A 188 15.43 34.20 -2.67
C ASN A 188 15.08 35.27 -3.70
N THR A 189 14.68 34.90 -4.92
CA THR A 189 14.25 35.84 -5.96
C THR A 189 12.98 36.58 -5.56
N GLN A 190 12.03 35.93 -4.89
CA GLN A 190 10.83 36.61 -4.35
C GLN A 190 11.19 37.58 -3.22
N LYS A 191 12.11 37.22 -2.31
CA LYS A 191 12.60 38.15 -1.27
C LYS A 191 13.34 39.34 -1.86
N GLU A 192 14.12 39.13 -2.92
CA GLU A 192 14.90 40.17 -3.59
C GLU A 192 14.00 41.13 -4.39
N LEU A 193 12.97 40.60 -5.08
CA LEU A 193 11.92 41.38 -5.74
C LEU A 193 11.10 42.21 -4.73
N MET A 194 10.72 41.63 -3.58
CA MET A 194 10.01 42.37 -2.54
C MET A 194 10.86 43.48 -1.92
N LYS A 195 12.18 43.26 -1.79
CA LYS A 195 13.13 44.30 -1.37
C LYS A 195 13.19 45.45 -2.37
N LEU A 196 13.34 45.15 -3.67
CA LEU A 196 13.38 46.13 -4.76
C LEU A 196 12.10 46.98 -4.82
N ILE A 197 10.93 46.35 -4.66
CA ILE A 197 9.63 47.04 -4.65
C ILE A 197 9.52 47.99 -3.45
N SER A 198 10.00 47.58 -2.27
CA SER A 198 9.96 48.41 -1.05
C SER A 198 10.91 49.63 -1.10
N THR A 199 12.04 49.53 -1.79
CA THR A 199 12.98 50.66 -1.98
C THR A 199 12.52 51.68 -3.01
N ASN A 200 11.68 51.30 -3.97
CA ASN A 200 11.15 52.21 -5.00
C ASN A 200 9.85 52.94 -4.59
N THR A 201 9.27 52.60 -3.42
CA THR A 201 8.07 53.27 -2.88
C THR A 201 8.39 54.39 -1.87
N GLN A 202 9.67 54.68 -1.61
CA GLN A 202 10.12 55.75 -0.71
C GLN A 202 10.87 56.90 -1.43
N LYS A 203 10.61 57.11 -2.73
CA LYS A 203 11.09 58.28 -3.49
C LYS A 203 9.94 59.07 -4.06
#